data_AF-A0A7Y2MSW2-F1
#
_entry.id   AF-A0A7Y2MSW2-F1
#
_cell.length_a   1.000
_cell.length_b   1.000
_cell.length_c   1.000
_cell.angle_alpha   90.00
_cell.angle_beta   90.00
_cell.angle_gamma   90.00
#
_symmetry.space_group_name_H-M   'P 1'
#
loop_
_entity.id
_entity.type
_entity.pdbx_description
1 polymer ?
#
loop_
_entity_poly.entity_id
_entity_poly.type
_entity_poly.pdbx_seq_one_letter_code
_entity_poly.pdbx_strand_id
1 'polypeptide(L)'
;MKNFLFLLVLSFFFSCQSGVNYDVLITNATIYDGSGNSPIKGSVAINADTIAAIGEVKGKGVQTIDAKGMAVTPGFINMLSWATESLIEDSRG
;
A
#
# COMPACT_ATOMS: atom_id res chain seq x y z
N MET A 1 -25.39 -12.25 41.02
CA MET A 1 -26.08 -11.93 39.75
C MET A 1 -25.73 -10.54 39.21
N LYS A 2 -25.64 -9.48 40.04
CA LYS A 2 -25.19 -8.13 39.58
C LYS A 2 -23.76 -8.09 39.00
N ASN A 3 -22.83 -8.87 39.54
CA ASN A 3 -21.44 -8.90 39.06
C ASN A 3 -21.29 -9.60 37.71
N PHE A 4 -22.19 -10.54 37.37
CA PHE A 4 -22.19 -11.24 36.09
C PHE A 4 -22.70 -10.35 34.95
N LEU A 5 -23.70 -9.50 35.25
CA LEU A 5 -24.19 -8.46 34.35
C LEU A 5 -23.11 -7.39 34.08
N PHE A 6 -22.29 -7.07 35.08
CA PHE A 6 -21.18 -6.12 34.94
C PHE A 6 -20.05 -6.64 34.04
N LEU A 7 -19.74 -7.94 34.11
CA LEU A 7 -18.76 -8.60 33.22
C LEU A 7 -19.22 -8.65 31.75
N LEU A 8 -20.52 -8.84 31.52
CA LEU A 8 -21.11 -8.93 30.17
C LEU A 8 -21.14 -7.55 29.47
N VAL A 9 -21.31 -6.47 30.23
CA VAL A 9 -21.21 -5.08 29.74
C VAL A 9 -19.76 -4.69 29.43
N LEU A 10 -18.77 -5.22 30.18
CA LEU A 10 -17.35 -4.94 29.95
C LEU A 10 -16.82 -5.56 28.64
N SER A 11 -17.37 -6.71 28.22
CA SER A 11 -17.01 -7.37 26.96
C SER A 11 -17.49 -6.61 25.71
N PHE A 12 -18.48 -5.73 25.83
CA PHE A 12 -18.99 -4.94 24.69
C PHE A 12 -18.06 -3.78 24.29
N PHE A 13 -17.17 -3.33 25.17
CA PHE A 13 -16.26 -2.21 24.89
C PHE A 13 -15.01 -2.59 24.06
N PHE A 14 -14.77 -3.88 23.82
CA PHE A 14 -13.59 -4.34 23.05
C PHE A 14 -13.88 -4.68 21.58
N SER A 15 -15.11 -4.48 21.11
CA SER A 15 -15.56 -5.10 19.85
C SER A 15 -15.24 -4.32 18.55
N CYS A 16 -14.37 -3.31 18.55
CA CYS A 16 -14.00 -2.66 17.30
C CYS A 16 -12.49 -2.36 17.22
N GLN A 17 -11.72 -3.36 16.79
CA GLN A 17 -10.36 -3.14 16.29
C GLN A 17 -10.44 -2.86 14.79
N SER A 18 -10.54 -1.58 14.41
CA SER A 18 -10.45 -1.19 13.00
C SER A 18 -9.02 -1.46 12.52
N GLY A 19 -8.85 -2.43 11.62
CA GLY A 19 -7.56 -2.72 11.00
C GLY A 19 -7.10 -1.55 10.13
N VAL A 20 -5.78 -1.38 9.99
CA VAL A 20 -5.22 -0.40 9.04
C VAL A 20 -5.59 -0.83 7.63
N ASN A 21 -6.27 0.05 6.91
CA ASN A 21 -6.64 -0.15 5.51
C ASN A 21 -5.88 0.83 4.61
N TYR A 22 -5.48 0.35 3.45
CA TYR A 22 -4.82 1.11 2.40
C TYR A 22 -5.67 1.07 1.13
N ASP A 23 -5.54 2.05 0.24
CA ASP A 23 -6.28 2.02 -1.03
C ASP A 23 -5.72 0.92 -1.94
N VAL A 24 -4.39 0.88 -2.09
CA VAL A 24 -3.69 -0.17 -2.83
C VAL A 24 -2.58 -0.77 -1.95
N LEU A 25 -2.48 -2.08 -1.93
CA LEU A 25 -1.40 -2.82 -1.30
C LEU A 25 -0.73 -3.74 -2.32
N ILE A 26 0.52 -3.46 -2.67
CA ILE A 26 1.34 -4.30 -3.53
C ILE A 26 2.17 -5.23 -2.65
N THR A 27 2.00 -6.55 -2.74
CA THR A 27 2.61 -7.54 -1.83
C THR A 27 3.68 -8.40 -2.50
N ASN A 28 4.54 -9.05 -1.70
CA ASN A 28 5.56 -10.02 -2.15
C ASN A 28 6.56 -9.48 -3.19
N ALA A 29 6.77 -8.17 -3.20
CA ALA A 29 7.59 -7.46 -4.16
C ALA A 29 9.09 -7.58 -3.86
N THR A 30 9.89 -7.45 -4.92
CA THR A 30 11.31 -7.06 -4.84
C THR A 30 11.38 -5.55 -5.07
N ILE A 31 11.60 -4.77 -4.04
CA ILE A 31 11.47 -3.32 -4.06
C ILE A 31 12.84 -2.69 -4.32
N TYR A 32 12.91 -1.92 -5.40
CA TYR A 32 14.02 -1.02 -5.71
C TYR A 32 13.52 0.40 -5.44
N ASP A 33 14.17 1.16 -4.57
CA ASP A 33 13.71 2.49 -4.16
C ASP A 33 14.27 3.64 -5.02
N GLY A 34 15.12 3.31 -6.01
CA GLY A 34 15.77 4.29 -6.89
C GLY A 34 17.04 4.92 -6.31
N SER A 35 17.44 4.59 -5.07
CA SER A 35 18.67 5.12 -4.44
C SER A 35 19.95 4.46 -4.97
N GLY A 36 19.84 3.36 -5.71
CA GLY A 36 20.96 2.53 -6.16
C GLY A 36 21.42 1.47 -5.16
N ASN A 37 20.81 1.41 -3.98
CA ASN A 37 21.07 0.36 -2.99
C ASN A 37 20.53 -1.02 -3.43
N SER A 38 20.97 -2.07 -2.74
CA SER A 38 20.42 -3.43 -2.91
C SER A 38 18.91 -3.44 -2.63
N PRO A 39 18.11 -4.19 -3.43
CA PRO A 39 16.67 -4.23 -3.24
C PRO A 39 16.27 -4.97 -1.97
N ILE A 40 15.08 -4.66 -1.47
CA ILE A 40 14.48 -5.34 -0.31
C ILE A 40 13.25 -6.15 -0.73
N LYS A 41 12.92 -7.20 0.03
CA LYS A 41 11.65 -7.92 -0.13
C LYS A 41 10.59 -7.31 0.77
N GLY A 42 9.38 -7.11 0.26
CA GLY A 42 8.31 -6.56 1.08
C GLY A 42 7.07 -6.19 0.29
N SER A 43 6.35 -5.20 0.82
CA SER A 43 5.14 -4.64 0.25
C SER A 43 5.23 -3.13 0.17
N VAL A 44 4.42 -2.54 -0.71
CA VAL A 44 4.23 -1.08 -0.83
C VAL A 44 2.75 -0.79 -0.64
N ALA A 45 2.43 0.05 0.33
CA ALA A 45 1.06 0.53 0.56
C ALA A 45 0.90 1.95 0.04
N ILE A 46 -0.24 2.22 -0.58
CA ILE A 46 -0.56 3.49 -1.22
C ILE A 46 -1.91 3.98 -0.71
N ASN A 47 -1.97 5.26 -0.37
CA ASN A 47 -3.20 5.98 -0.05
C ASN A 47 -3.29 7.19 -0.97
N ALA A 48 -4.34 7.25 -1.77
CA ALA A 48 -4.52 8.24 -2.82
C ALA A 48 -3.26 8.41 -3.70
N ASP A 49 -2.58 9.55 -3.59
CA ASP A 49 -1.40 9.93 -4.37
C ASP A 49 -0.06 9.63 -3.66
N THR A 50 -0.11 9.06 -2.46
CA THR A 50 1.04 8.99 -1.55
C THR A 50 1.36 7.55 -1.18
N ILE A 51 2.65 7.21 -1.19
CA ILE A 51 3.15 5.95 -0.63
C ILE A 51 3.05 6.03 0.90
N ALA A 52 2.16 5.24 1.50
CA ALA A 52 1.88 5.25 2.92
C ALA A 52 2.89 4.41 3.74
N ALA A 53 3.40 3.32 3.17
CA ALA A 53 4.40 2.47 3.81
C ALA A 53 5.16 1.60 2.79
N ILE A 54 6.39 1.20 3.15
CA ILE A 54 7.27 0.32 2.36
C ILE A 54 7.90 -0.71 3.31
N GLY A 55 8.05 -1.96 2.84
CA GLY A 55 8.75 -3.03 3.59
C GLY A 55 7.77 -4.05 4.19
N GLU A 56 7.90 -4.34 5.48
CA GLU A 56 6.92 -5.17 6.19
C GLU A 56 5.69 -4.33 6.52
N VAL A 57 4.64 -4.46 5.69
CA VAL A 57 3.40 -3.70 5.84
C VAL A 57 2.32 -4.59 6.45
N LYS A 58 1.69 -4.12 7.54
CA LYS A 58 0.55 -4.76 8.19
C LYS A 58 -0.72 -4.01 7.82
N GLY A 59 -1.79 -4.73 7.52
CA GLY A 59 -3.07 -4.15 7.14
C GLY A 59 -3.67 -4.84 5.92
N LYS A 60 -4.68 -4.23 5.32
CA LYS A 60 -5.33 -4.72 4.10
C LYS A 60 -5.41 -3.61 3.06
N GLY A 61 -5.20 -3.94 1.79
CA GLY A 61 -5.51 -3.04 0.68
C GLY A 61 -6.98 -3.21 0.26
N VAL A 62 -7.68 -2.13 -0.05
CA VAL A 62 -8.96 -2.17 -0.77
C VAL A 62 -8.74 -2.89 -2.10
N GLN A 63 -7.66 -2.56 -2.79
CA GLN A 63 -7.08 -3.35 -3.86
C GLN A 63 -5.76 -3.98 -3.41
N THR A 64 -5.59 -5.28 -3.64
CA THR A 64 -4.31 -5.97 -3.38
C THR A 64 -3.74 -6.52 -4.68
N ILE A 65 -2.45 -6.28 -4.92
CA ILE A 65 -1.72 -6.71 -6.11
C ILE A 65 -0.57 -7.62 -5.65
N ASP A 66 -0.55 -8.88 -6.10
CA ASP A 66 0.54 -9.79 -5.81
C ASP A 66 1.69 -9.61 -6.81
N ALA A 67 2.83 -9.12 -6.33
CA ALA A 67 4.04 -8.88 -7.11
C ALA A 67 5.12 -9.94 -6.89
N LYS A 68 4.73 -11.17 -6.51
CA LYS A 68 5.66 -12.28 -6.32
C LYS A 68 6.52 -12.52 -7.57
N GLY A 69 7.83 -12.51 -7.37
CA GLY A 69 8.81 -12.70 -8.45
C GLY A 69 8.99 -11.48 -9.36
N MET A 70 8.27 -10.38 -9.09
CA MET A 70 8.37 -9.13 -9.82
C MET A 70 9.17 -8.08 -9.04
N ALA A 71 9.56 -7.02 -9.76
CA ALA A 71 10.17 -5.83 -9.20
C ALA A 71 9.12 -4.72 -9.04
N VAL A 72 9.18 -3.97 -7.94
CA VAL A 72 8.47 -2.71 -7.76
C VAL A 72 9.52 -1.61 -7.72
N THR A 73 9.36 -0.60 -8.56
CA THR A 73 10.29 0.52 -8.73
C THR A 73 9.53 1.84 -8.68
N PRO A 74 10.20 2.99 -8.44
CA PRO A 74 9.66 4.27 -8.85
C PRO A 74 9.27 4.24 -10.33
N GLY A 75 8.28 5.08 -10.68
CA GLY A 75 7.97 5.33 -12.09
C GLY A 75 9.19 5.90 -12.81
N PHE A 76 9.43 5.47 -14.04
CA PHE A 76 10.55 5.98 -14.83
C PHE A 76 10.32 7.41 -15.27
N ILE A 77 11.35 8.25 -15.16
CA ILE A 77 11.31 9.64 -15.59
C ILE A 77 12.00 9.74 -16.96
N ASN A 78 11.21 10.06 -17.99
CA ASN A 78 11.75 10.35 -19.32
C ASN A 78 12.33 11.77 -19.36
N MET A 79 13.66 11.86 -19.25
CA MET A 79 14.39 13.13 -19.15
C MET A 79 14.41 13.96 -20.44
N LEU A 80 14.15 13.34 -21.61
CA LEU A 80 14.17 14.03 -22.90
C LEU A 80 12.94 13.63 -23.71
N SER A 81 11.79 14.13 -23.26
CA SER A 81 10.49 13.84 -23.88
C SER A 81 10.15 14.82 -25.00
N TRP A 82 9.54 14.30 -26.06
CA TRP A 82 8.93 15.05 -27.17
C TRP A 82 7.47 14.62 -27.33
N ALA A 83 6.78 14.41 -26.20
CA ALA A 83 5.42 13.87 -26.15
C ALA A 83 4.32 14.93 -26.37
N THR A 84 4.58 15.94 -27.22
CA THR A 84 3.68 17.08 -27.44
C THR A 84 2.31 16.66 -27.93
N GLU A 85 2.25 15.73 -28.90
CA GLU A 85 1.00 15.23 -29.45
C GLU A 85 0.46 14.04 -28.65
N SER A 86 1.32 13.13 -28.20
CA SER A 86 0.87 11.90 -27.52
C SER A 86 0.19 12.19 -26.17
N LEU A 87 0.64 13.20 -25.43
CA LEU A 87 -0.01 13.60 -24.18
C LEU A 87 -1.36 14.32 -24.39
N ILE A 88 -1.59 14.88 -25.59
CA ILE A 88 -2.90 15.43 -25.95
C ILE A 88 -3.88 14.29 -26.24
N GLU A 89 -3.40 13.21 -26.85
CA GLU A 89 -4.19 12.02 -27.15
C GLU A 89 -4.49 11.19 -25.88
N ASP A 90 -3.50 10.96 -25.02
CA ASP A 90 -3.67 10.34 -23.70
C ASP A 90 -2.85 11.09 -22.64
N SER A 91 -3.56 11.73 -21.69
CA SER A 91 -2.92 12.49 -20.61
C SER A 91 -2.11 11.63 -19.62
N ARG A 92 -2.22 10.30 -19.69
CA ARG A 92 -1.49 9.37 -18.81
C ARG A 92 -0.10 9.01 -19.38
N GLY A 93 0.20 9.40 -20.62
CA GLY A 93 1.42 9.04 -21.33
C GLY A 93 1.22 7.92 -22.33
#